data_AF-A0A2S9I494-F1
#
_entry.id   AF-A0A2S9I494-F1
#
_cell.length_a   1.000
_cell.length_b   1.000
_cell.length_c   1.000
_cell.angle_alpha   90.00
_cell.angle_beta   90.00
_cell.angle_gamma   90.00
#
_symmetry.space_group_name_H-M   'P 1'
#
loop_
_entity.id
_entity.type
_entity.pdbx_description
1 polymer ?
#
loop_
_entity_poly.entity_id
_entity_poly.type
_entity_poly.pdbx_seq_one_letter_code
_entity_poly.pdbx_strand_id
1 'polypeptide(L)'
;MSKKIAIKVQRDYRDIFVKYFISGCIVDSSASVSRVDDDAAEFWTLYERDTDGLSQAVCDFTDKGSAERAKQAFTERDILKRFVEQECFVQTSNGFDYATVAMPQDSKGGAL
;
A
#
# COMPACT_ATOMS: atom_id res chain seq x y z
N MET A 1 31.20 32.41 6.08
CA MET A 1 29.96 32.23 6.87
C MET A 1 28.91 31.57 5.97
N SER A 2 28.64 30.27 6.12
CA SER A 2 27.62 29.58 5.32
C SER A 2 26.23 29.77 5.94
N LYS A 3 25.32 30.39 5.20
CA LYS A 3 23.91 30.47 5.57
C LYS A 3 23.25 29.14 5.25
N LYS A 4 22.82 28.41 6.29
CA LYS A 4 21.95 27.24 6.13
C LYS A 4 20.53 27.72 5.84
N ILE A 5 20.00 27.37 4.67
CA ILE A 5 18.61 27.61 4.31
C ILE A 5 17.78 26.47 4.91
N ALA A 6 16.94 26.78 5.88
CA ALA A 6 15.96 25.85 6.40
C ALA A 6 14.80 25.76 5.40
N ILE A 7 14.82 24.73 4.55
CA ILE A 7 13.68 24.40 3.70
C ILE A 7 12.63 23.76 4.61
N LYS A 8 11.61 24.55 4.94
CA LYS A 8 10.44 24.07 5.67
C LYS A 8 9.58 23.29 4.68
N VAL A 9 9.81 21.99 4.57
CA VAL A 9 8.95 21.09 3.78
C VAL A 9 7.61 21.00 4.51
N GLN A 10 6.68 21.91 4.20
CA GLN A 10 5.28 21.72 4.54
C GLN A 10 4.79 20.50 3.74
N ARG A 11 4.80 19.32 4.36
CA ARG A 11 4.07 18.16 3.85
C ARG A 11 2.59 18.47 4.01
N ASP A 12 1.97 19.01 2.96
CA ASP A 12 0.53 19.17 2.87
C ASP A 12 -0.08 17.77 2.80
N TYR A 13 -0.64 17.27 3.91
CA TYR A 13 -1.26 15.94 4.02
C TYR A 13 -2.62 15.85 3.29
N ARG A 14 -2.94 16.81 2.39
CA ARG A 14 -4.23 16.86 1.70
C ARG A 14 -4.37 15.84 0.58
N ASP A 15 -3.25 15.28 0.11
CA ASP A 15 -3.24 14.15 -0.81
C ASP A 15 -2.89 12.87 -0.04
N ILE A 16 -3.80 12.41 0.82
CA ILE A 16 -3.85 10.97 1.07
C ILE A 16 -4.41 10.38 -0.22
N PHE A 17 -3.54 10.23 -1.21
CA PHE A 17 -3.86 9.60 -2.48
C PHE A 17 -4.18 8.14 -2.14
N VAL A 18 -5.48 7.82 -2.01
CA VAL A 18 -5.94 6.47 -1.73
C VAL A 18 -5.65 5.63 -2.97
N LYS A 19 -4.45 5.03 -3.00
CA LYS A 19 -3.94 4.24 -4.11
C LYS A 19 -4.86 3.06 -4.44
N TYR A 20 -5.49 2.46 -3.43
CA TYR A 20 -6.34 1.29 -3.58
C TYR A 20 -7.77 1.55 -3.10
N PHE A 21 -8.76 1.28 -3.94
CA PHE A 21 -10.18 1.42 -3.61
C PHE A 21 -11.01 0.28 -4.20
N ILE A 22 -12.19 0.05 -3.65
CA ILE A 22 -13.10 -1.01 -4.09
C ILE A 22 -14.35 -0.38 -4.69
N SER A 23 -14.92 -1.03 -5.70
CA SER A 23 -16.24 -0.71 -6.20
C SER A 23 -17.09 -1.97 -6.29
N GLY A 24 -18.37 -1.85 -5.93
CA GLY A 24 -19.38 -2.79 -6.37
C GLY A 24 -19.57 -2.70 -7.89
N CYS A 25 -19.72 -3.85 -8.53
CA CYS A 25 -19.84 -4.01 -9.97
C CYS A 25 -20.97 -4.99 -10.30
N ILE A 26 -21.58 -4.80 -11.47
CA ILE A 26 -22.56 -5.69 -12.08
C ILE A 26 -22.14 -6.01 -13.51
N VAL A 27 -22.44 -7.22 -13.98
CA VAL A 27 -22.25 -7.59 -15.39
C VAL A 27 -23.61 -7.56 -16.07
N ASP A 28 -23.73 -6.77 -17.14
CA ASP A 28 -24.96 -6.77 -17.93
C ASP A 28 -25.05 -7.98 -18.87
N SER A 29 -26.20 -8.14 -19.51
CA SER A 29 -26.45 -9.22 -20.48
C SER A 29 -25.53 -9.19 -21.71
N SER A 30 -24.80 -8.10 -21.94
CA SER A 30 -23.82 -7.94 -23.02
C SER A 30 -22.38 -8.20 -22.58
N ALA A 31 -22.19 -8.73 -21.36
CA ALA A 31 -20.90 -8.93 -20.71
C ALA A 31 -20.11 -7.64 -20.47
N SER A 32 -20.79 -6.49 -20.40
CA SER A 32 -20.20 -5.23 -19.99
C SER A 32 -20.25 -5.08 -18.47
N VAL A 33 -19.17 -4.56 -17.89
CA VAL A 33 -19.06 -4.32 -16.45
C VAL A 33 -19.36 -2.86 -16.15
N SER A 34 -20.31 -2.62 -15.25
CA SER A 34 -20.65 -1.28 -14.74
C SER A 34 -20.50 -1.21 -13.23
N ARG A 35 -20.08 -0.04 -12.74
CA ARG A 35 -20.00 0.25 -11.29
C ARG A 35 -21.39 0.59 -10.77
N VAL A 36 -21.72 0.06 -9.59
CA VAL A 36 -23.03 0.23 -8.95
C VAL A 36 -22.87 0.46 -7.45
N ASP A 37 -23.96 0.87 -6.80
CA ASP A 37 -24.05 0.93 -5.34
C ASP A 37 -23.91 -0.47 -4.73
N ASP A 38 -23.45 -0.53 -3.48
CA ASP A 38 -23.15 -1.80 -2.79
C ASP A 38 -24.33 -2.76 -2.73
N ASP A 39 -25.57 -2.25 -2.59
CA ASP A 39 -26.78 -3.07 -2.50
C ASP A 39 -27.16 -3.74 -3.82
N ALA A 40 -26.65 -3.24 -4.94
CA ALA A 40 -26.88 -3.76 -6.29
C ALA A 40 -25.67 -4.51 -6.86
N ALA A 41 -24.58 -4.60 -6.10
CA ALA A 41 -23.34 -5.21 -6.55
C ALA A 41 -23.45 -6.75 -6.59
N GLU A 42 -23.07 -7.34 -7.73
CA GLU A 42 -22.92 -8.79 -7.88
C GLU A 42 -21.52 -9.27 -7.47
N PHE A 43 -20.53 -8.40 -7.62
CA PHE A 43 -19.15 -8.63 -7.22
C PHE A 43 -18.45 -7.30 -6.89
N TRP A 44 -17.26 -7.38 -6.31
CA TRP A 44 -16.46 -6.24 -5.89
C TRP A 44 -15.09 -6.26 -6.58
N THR A 45 -14.74 -5.19 -7.26
CA THR A 45 -13.43 -5.05 -7.93
C THR A 45 -12.53 -4.14 -7.10
N LEU A 46 -11.31 -4.62 -6.82
CA LEU A 46 -10.22 -3.81 -6.30
C LEU A 46 -9.56 -3.06 -7.46
N TYR A 47 -9.48 -1.74 -7.33
CA TYR A 47 -8.79 -0.87 -8.28
C TYR A 47 -7.53 -0.27 -7.66
N GLU A 48 -6.50 -0.11 -8.49
CA GLU A 48 -5.30 0.66 -8.20
C GLU A 48 -5.35 1.96 -9.00
N ARG A 49 -5.07 3.09 -8.35
CA ARG A 49 -4.95 4.40 -8.98
C ARG A 49 -3.48 4.81 -9.10
N ASP A 50 -3.08 5.22 -10.30
CA ASP A 50 -1.75 5.74 -10.57
C ASP A 50 -1.61 7.23 -10.22
N THR A 51 -0.42 7.78 -10.39
CA THR A 51 -0.11 9.20 -10.10
C THR A 51 -0.82 10.18 -11.03
N ASP A 52 -1.27 9.72 -12.21
CA ASP A 52 -2.00 10.52 -13.19
C ASP A 52 -3.51 10.51 -12.93
N GLY A 53 -3.95 9.76 -11.91
CA GLY A 53 -5.35 9.63 -11.51
C GLY A 53 -6.13 8.56 -12.27
N LEU A 54 -5.49 7.81 -13.17
CA LEU A 54 -6.10 6.71 -13.88
C LEU A 54 -6.20 5.49 -12.96
N SER A 55 -7.26 4.71 -13.11
CA SER A 55 -7.53 3.55 -12.27
C SER A 55 -7.56 2.26 -13.10
N GLN A 56 -6.86 1.23 -12.65
CA GLN A 56 -6.83 -0.09 -13.27
C GLN A 56 -7.45 -1.13 -12.34
N ALA A 57 -8.20 -2.09 -12.90
CA ALA A 57 -8.72 -3.21 -12.14
C ALA A 57 -7.57 -4.19 -11.81
N VAL A 58 -7.52 -4.64 -10.56
CA VAL A 58 -6.47 -5.54 -10.05
C VAL A 58 -7.02 -6.94 -9.85
N CYS A 59 -8.20 -7.06 -9.22
CA CYS A 59 -8.76 -8.32 -8.78
C CYS A 59 -10.27 -8.17 -8.51
N ASP A 60 -11.03 -9.21 -8.84
CA ASP A 60 -12.47 -9.31 -8.55
C ASP A 60 -12.74 -10.26 -7.39
N PHE A 61 -13.75 -9.95 -6.59
CA PHE A 61 -14.14 -10.71 -5.41
C PHE A 61 -15.65 -10.91 -5.40
N THR A 62 -16.09 -12.11 -5.02
CA THR A 62 -17.51 -12.44 -4.85
C THR A 62 -18.11 -11.89 -3.55
N ASP A 63 -17.28 -11.36 -2.64
CA ASP A 63 -17.73 -10.77 -1.39
C ASP A 63 -16.93 -9.51 -1.03
N LYS A 64 -17.64 -8.51 -0.50
CA LYS A 64 -17.05 -7.22 -0.09
C LYS A 64 -15.97 -7.36 0.97
N GLY A 65 -16.14 -8.28 1.91
CA GLY A 65 -15.22 -8.49 3.02
C GLY A 65 -13.83 -8.94 2.55
N SER A 66 -13.78 -9.86 1.58
CA SER A 66 -12.55 -10.31 0.95
C SER A 66 -11.90 -9.19 0.14
N ALA A 67 -12.68 -8.38 -0.57
CA ALA A 67 -12.16 -7.22 -1.29
C ALA A 67 -11.48 -6.23 -0.32
N GLU A 68 -12.11 -5.90 0.81
CA GLU A 68 -11.53 -4.99 1.82
C GLU A 68 -10.26 -5.55 2.45
N ARG A 69 -10.22 -6.86 2.76
CA ARG A 69 -8.99 -7.51 3.23
C ARG A 69 -7.88 -7.44 2.19
N ALA A 70 -8.20 -7.64 0.90
CA ALA A 70 -7.21 -7.52 -0.17
C ALA A 70 -6.70 -6.09 -0.30
N LYS A 71 -7.59 -5.08 -0.28
CA LYS A 71 -7.20 -3.67 -0.28
C LYS A 71 -6.24 -3.33 0.87
N GLN A 72 -6.52 -3.84 2.07
CA GLN A 72 -5.62 -3.68 3.21
C GLN A 72 -4.25 -4.33 2.94
N ALA A 73 -4.22 -5.59 2.50
CA ALA A 73 -2.98 -6.30 2.20
C ALA A 73 -2.14 -5.61 1.11
N PHE A 74 -2.76 -5.09 0.06
CA PHE A 74 -2.07 -4.34 -1.00
C PHE A 74 -1.51 -3.01 -0.51
N THR A 75 -2.26 -2.32 0.37
CA THR A 75 -1.80 -1.09 1.01
C THR A 75 -0.58 -1.35 1.89
N GLU A 76 -0.65 -2.37 2.75
CA GLU A 76 0.45 -2.79 3.62
C GLU A 76 1.69 -3.23 2.82
N ARG A 77 1.49 -4.02 1.75
CA ARG A 77 2.57 -4.44 0.84
C ARG A 77 3.33 -3.25 0.27
N ASP A 78 2.62 -2.23 -0.22
CA ASP A 78 3.27 -1.08 -0.84
C ASP A 78 3.95 -0.17 0.19
N ILE A 79 3.41 -0.08 1.40
CA ILE A 79 4.09 0.57 2.53
C ILE A 79 5.41 -0.16 2.82
N LEU A 80 5.38 -1.50 2.93
CA LEU A 80 6.58 -2.31 3.18
C LEU A 80 7.62 -2.19 2.05
N LYS A 81 7.18 -2.20 0.79
CA LYS A 81 8.08 -1.99 -0.37
C LYS A 81 8.81 -0.65 -0.29
N ARG A 82 8.10 0.43 0.05
CA ARG A 82 8.70 1.75 0.23
C ARG A 82 9.72 1.77 1.37
N PHE A 83 9.46 1.05 2.47
CA PHE A 83 10.43 0.93 3.55
C PHE A 83 11.71 0.20 3.10
N VAL A 84 11.58 -0.94 2.40
CA VAL A 84 12.74 -1.68 1.87
C VAL A 84 13.54 -0.83 0.89
N GLU A 85 12.87 -0.13 -0.04
CA GLU A 85 13.52 0.76 -0.99
C GLU A 85 14.24 1.94 -0.31
N GLN A 86 13.72 2.45 0.80
CA GLN A 86 14.37 3.50 1.59
C GLN A 86 15.57 2.99 2.40
N GLU A 87 15.49 1.79 2.98
CA GLU A 87 16.61 1.20 3.74
C GLU A 87 17.74 0.73 2.83
N CYS A 88 17.46 0.33 1.59
CA CYS A 88 18.50 -0.01 0.61
C CYS A 88 19.35 1.20 0.15
N PHE A 89 18.95 2.44 0.47
CA PHE A 89 19.71 3.64 0.08
C PHE A 89 20.74 4.12 1.12
N VAL A 90 20.88 3.44 2.27
CA VAL A 90 21.80 3.87 3.35
C VAL A 90 23.19 3.19 3.29
N GLN A 91 23.44 2.26 2.38
CA GLN A 91 24.77 1.61 2.28
C GLN A 91 25.33 1.62 0.86
N THR A 92 25.84 2.77 0.39
CA THR A 92 26.98 2.79 -0.54
C THR A 92 27.87 4.02 -0.32
N SER A 93 28.49 4.11 0.85
CA SER A 93 29.82 4.72 0.92
C SER A 93 30.60 4.07 2.05
N ASN A 94 31.56 3.23 1.66
CA ASN A 94 32.55 2.52 2.48
C ASN A 94 32.12 1.08 2.81
N GLY A 95 32.76 0.15 2.09
CA GLY A 95 32.46 -1.27 2.13
C GLY A 95 32.66 -1.90 3.52
N PHE A 96 31.97 -3.03 3.66
CA PHE A 96 31.79 -3.86 4.85
C PHE A 96 30.83 -3.27 5.89
N ASP A 97 29.64 -3.89 6.01
CA ASP A 97 29.22 -4.52 7.26
C ASP A 97 27.96 -5.37 7.07
N TYR A 98 27.96 -6.53 7.72
CA TYR A 98 26.87 -7.50 7.71
C TYR A 98 25.61 -6.90 8.33
N ALA A 99 24.46 -7.05 7.67
CA ALA A 99 23.17 -6.69 8.24
C ALA A 99 22.85 -7.61 9.43
N THR A 100 23.03 -7.11 10.65
CA THR A 100 22.53 -7.76 11.86
C THR A 100 21.02 -7.60 11.86
N VAL A 101 20.30 -8.63 11.41
CA VAL A 101 18.85 -8.72 11.59
C VAL A 101 18.61 -8.89 13.10
N ALA A 102 18.22 -7.82 13.78
CA ALA A 102 17.78 -7.91 15.16
C ALA A 102 16.44 -8.67 15.19
N MET A 103 16.51 -9.99 15.40
CA MET A 103 15.31 -10.75 15.76
C MET A 103 14.79 -10.23 17.11
N PRO A 104 13.47 -10.04 17.28
CA PRO A 104 12.92 -9.69 18.57
C PRO A 104 13.27 -10.80 19.56
N GLN A 105 13.91 -10.44 20.68
CA GLN A 105 14.18 -11.38 21.75
C GLN A 105 12.90 -11.61 22.54
N ASP A 106 12.34 -12.81 22.39
CA ASP A 106 11.28 -13.33 23.23
C ASP A 106 11.82 -13.43 24.67
N SER A 107 11.42 -12.48 25.50
CA SER A 107 11.73 -12.45 26.92
C SER A 107 10.90 -13.49 27.68
N LYS A 108 11.35 -14.75 27.72
CA LYS A 108 11.06 -15.77 28.75
C LYS A 108 12.26 -16.74 28.74
N GLY A 109 13.17 -16.79 29.70
CA GLY A 109 13.00 -16.76 31.15
C GLY A 109 13.45 -18.13 31.69
N GLY A 110 14.55 -18.17 32.44
CA GLY A 110 14.87 -19.28 33.34
C GLY A 110 16.08 -20.13 32.98
N ALA A 111 17.22 -19.82 33.61
CA ALA A 111 18.29 -20.78 33.83
C ALA A 111 17.89 -21.75 34.94
N LEU A 112 18.02 -23.06 34.68
CA LEU A 112 18.79 -24.05 35.44
C LEU A 112 18.73 -25.39 34.70
#